data_AF-A0A6G0VY99-F1
#
_entry.id   AF-A0A6G0VY99-F1
#
_cell.length_a   1.000
_cell.length_b   1.000
_cell.length_c   1.000
_cell.angle_alpha   90.00
_cell.angle_beta   90.00
_cell.angle_gamma   90.00
#
_symmetry.space_group_name_H-M   'P 1'
#
loop_
_entity.id
_entity.type
_entity.pdbx_description
1 polymer ?
#
loop_
_entity_poly.entity_id
_entity_poly.type
_entity_poly.pdbx_seq_one_letter_code
_entity_poly.pdbx_strand_id
1 'polypeptide(L)' 'MLRYLNNEPSGKFENFCRMSASDFEYILNKIGPVITKLDTNLRKAIPAQERFAITLRFLASGDSCVSFSYLFKVSN' A
#
# COMPACT_ATOMS: atom_id res chain seq x y z
N MET A 1 3.08 -3.79 -7.30
CA MET A 1 4.27 -3.56 -6.44
C MET A 1 4.43 -4.62 -5.36
N LEU A 2 3.42 -4.87 -4.54
CA LEU A 2 3.51 -5.78 -3.37
C LEU A 2 3.83 -7.23 -3.72
N ARG A 3 3.34 -7.73 -4.87
CA ARG A 3 3.66 -9.08 -5.35
C ARG A 3 5.16 -9.31 -5.50
N TYR A 4 5.94 -8.30 -5.90
CA TYR A 4 7.39 -8.44 -6.03
C TYR A 4 8.08 -8.52 -4.66
N LEU A 5 7.56 -7.78 -3.66
CA LEU A 5 8.10 -7.79 -2.30
C LEU A 5 7.82 -9.10 -1.56
N ASN A 6 6.70 -9.77 -1.86
CA ASN A 6 6.35 -11.07 -1.27
C ASN A 6 7.07 -12.27 -1.91
N ASN A 7 7.58 -12.14 -3.13
CA ASN A 7 8.22 -13.26 -3.84
C ASN A 7 9.72 -13.43 -3.53
N GLU A 8 10.33 -12.51 -2.79
CA GLU A 8 11.70 -12.67 -2.32
C GLU A 8 11.72 -13.01 -0.82
N PRO A 9 12.42 -14.07 -0.37
CA PRO A 9 12.52 -14.46 1.04
C PRO A 9 13.39 -13.51 1.89
N SER A 10 13.44 -12.23 1.53
CA SER A 10 14.42 -11.25 2.02
C SER A 10 13.88 -10.30 3.10
N GLY A 11 12.66 -10.51 3.61
CA GLY A 11 12.04 -9.60 4.59
C GLY A 11 11.74 -8.19 4.04
N LYS A 12 11.83 -8.00 2.71
CA LYS A 12 11.59 -6.70 2.07
C LYS A 12 10.17 -6.21 2.29
N PHE A 13 9.18 -7.11 2.33
CA PHE A 13 7.80 -6.75 2.65
C PHE A 13 7.69 -6.12 4.05
N GLU A 14 8.25 -6.79 5.05
CA GLU A 14 8.19 -6.35 6.45
C GLU A 14 8.95 -5.04 6.65
N ASN A 15 10.10 -4.87 6.00
CA ASN A 15 10.84 -3.61 6.00
C ASN A 15 10.09 -2.48 5.30
N PHE A 16 9.34 -2.80 4.24
CA PHE A 16 8.56 -1.81 3.50
C PHE A 16 7.32 -1.36 4.28
N CYS A 17 6.54 -2.32 4.78
CA CYS A 17 5.29 -2.07 5.52
C CYS A 17 5.50 -1.77 7.01
N ARG A 18 6.72 -2.01 7.54
CA ARG A 18 7.03 -2.02 8.99
C ARG A 18 6.09 -2.92 9.80
N MET A 19 5.64 -4.01 9.19
CA MET A 19 4.59 -4.88 9.71
C MET A 19 4.74 -6.29 9.12
N SER A 20 4.39 -7.31 9.90
CA SER A 20 4.34 -8.69 9.42
C SER A 20 3.29 -8.86 8.31
N ALA A 21 3.48 -9.82 7.41
CA ALA A 21 2.48 -10.13 6.39
C ALA A 21 1.13 -10.55 7.00
N SER A 22 1.16 -11.28 8.11
CA SER A 22 -0.03 -11.76 8.82
C SER A 22 -0.86 -10.62 9.41
N ASP A 23 -0.22 -9.66 10.09
CA ASP A 23 -0.91 -8.49 10.65
C ASP A 23 -1.44 -7.59 9.54
N PHE A 24 -0.67 -7.45 8.45
CA PHE A 24 -1.08 -6.69 7.29
C PHE A 24 -2.37 -7.25 6.68
N GLU A 25 -2.45 -8.57 6.47
CA GLU A 25 -3.66 -9.22 5.95
C GLU A 25 -4.83 -9.12 6.94
N TYR A 26 -4.57 -9.29 8.24
CA TYR A 26 -5.60 -9.14 9.28
C TYR A 26 -6.24 -7.75 9.24
N ILE A 27 -5.44 -6.70 9.23
CA ILE A 27 -5.93 -5.32 9.19
C ILE A 27 -6.61 -5.03 7.85
N LEU A 28 -6.01 -5.45 6.73
CA LEU A 28 -6.58 -5.25 5.41
C LEU A 28 -7.96 -5.90 5.28
N ASN A 29 -8.18 -7.07 5.85
CA ASN A 29 -9.50 -7.71 5.85
C ASN A 29 -10.55 -6.90 6.63
N LYS A 30 -10.14 -6.15 7.65
CA LYS A 30 -11.04 -5.29 8.44
C LYS A 30 -11.36 -3.98 7.73
N ILE A 31 -10.35 -3.32 7.16
CA ILE A 31 -10.52 -1.97 6.59
C ILE A 31 -10.75 -1.98 5.07
N GLY A 32 -10.43 -3.09 4.40
CA GLY A 32 -10.51 -3.26 2.96
C GLY A 32 -11.83 -2.81 2.34
N PRO A 33 -12.99 -3.20 2.89
CA PRO A 33 -14.29 -2.74 2.39
C PRO A 33 -14.47 -1.22 2.45
N VAL A 34 -13.86 -0.56 3.44
CA VAL A 34 -13.97 0.90 3.66
C VAL A 34 -13.03 1.67 2.74
N ILE A 35 -11.82 1.13 2.51
CA ILE A 35 -10.80 1.81 1.72
C ILE A 35 -10.83 1.45 0.23
N THR A 36 -11.67 0.51 -0.20
CA THR A 36 -11.80 0.15 -1.62
C THR A 36 -12.44 1.31 -2.39
N LYS A 37 -11.82 1.72 -3.50
CA LYS A 37 -12.38 2.71 -4.42
C LYS A 37 -12.93 1.99 -5.64
N LEU A 38 -13.96 2.58 -6.25
CA LEU A 38 -14.53 2.11 -7.51
C LEU A 38 -13.70 2.61 -8.70
N ASP A 39 -13.67 1.79 -9.74
CA ASP A 39 -13.14 2.19 -11.04
C ASP A 39 -13.97 3.34 -11.61
N THR A 40 -13.31 4.19 -12.41
CA THR A 40 -13.95 5.30 -13.12
C THR A 40 -13.73 5.11 -14.62
N ASN A 41 -14.50 5.81 -15.45
CA ASN A 41 -14.35 5.74 -16.92
C ASN A 41 -12.95 6.11 -17.42
N LEU A 42 -12.19 6.91 -16.66
CA LEU A 42 -10.87 7.39 -17.05
C LEU A 42 -9.72 6.58 -16.47
N ARG A 43 -9.93 5.87 -15.34
CA ARG A 43 -8.88 5.11 -14.67
C ARG A 43 -9.43 4.01 -13.78
N LYS A 44 -8.64 2.95 -13.65
CA LYS A 44 -8.82 1.91 -12.63
C LYS A 44 -8.43 2.44 -11.25
N ALA A 45 -9.18 2.04 -10.24
CA ALA A 45 -8.84 2.29 -8.85
C ALA A 45 -7.60 1.50 -8.45
N ILE A 46 -6.80 2.12 -7.58
CA ILE A 46 -5.67 1.41 -6.96
C ILE A 46 -6.27 0.37 -5.99
N PRO A 47 -5.88 -0.91 -6.08
CA PRO A 47 -6.37 -1.95 -5.19
C PRO A 47 -6.18 -1.57 -3.71
N ALA A 48 -7.14 -1.95 -2.87
CA ALA A 48 -7.09 -1.66 -1.42
C ALA A 48 -5.78 -2.12 -0.77
N GLN A 49 -5.27 -3.28 -1.18
CA GLN A 49 -4.00 -3.82 -0.72
C GLN A 49 -2.81 -2.88 -1.01
N GLU A 50 -2.68 -2.40 -2.25
CA GLU A 50 -1.59 -1.49 -2.61
C GLU A 50 -1.74 -0.13 -1.94
N ARG A 51 -2.95 0.39 -1.85
CA ARG A 51 -3.23 1.63 -1.11
C ARG A 51 -2.83 1.52 0.35
N PHE A 52 -3.14 0.39 0.99
CA PHE A 52 -2.81 0.19 2.39
C PHE A 52 -1.29 0.13 2.60
N ALA A 53 -0.55 -0.60 1.76
CA ALA A 53 0.90 -0.65 1.86
C ALA A 53 1.59 0.70 1.60
N ILE A 54 1.11 1.46 0.61
CA ILE A 54 1.53 2.84 0.33
C ILE A 54 1.31 3.71 1.58
N THR A 55 0.16 3.58 2.23
CA THR A 55 -0.17 4.32 3.46
C THR A 55 0.77 3.95 4.61
N LEU A 56 1.01 2.66 4.85
CA LEU A 56 1.95 2.21 5.89
C LEU A 56 3.36 2.73 5.64
N ARG A 57 3.82 2.67 4.39
CA ARG A 57 5.15 3.17 4.03
C ARG A 57 5.26 4.69 4.24
N PHE A 58 4.22 5.46 3.93
CA PHE A 58 4.14 6.89 4.22
C PHE A 58 4.20 7.17 5.73
N LEU A 59 3.39 6.47 6.52
CA LEU A 59 3.38 6.60 7.99
C LEU A 59 4.74 6.23 8.60
N ALA A 60 5.41 5.23 8.05
CA ALA A 60 6.72 4.79 8.52
C ALA A 60 7.87 5.72 8.10
N SER A 61 7.77 6.42 6.97
CA SER A 61 8.84 7.29 6.46
C SER A 61 8.74 8.72 6.97
N GLY A 62 7.54 9.18 7.36
CA GLY A 62 7.32 10.58 7.74
C GLY A 62 7.57 11.57 6.60
N ASP A 63 7.54 11.09 5.36
CA ASP A 63 7.76 11.91 4.17
C ASP A 63 6.51 12.76 3.88
N SER A 64 6.64 13.76 3.01
CA SER A 64 5.50 14.56 2.54
C SER A 64 4.63 13.78 1.55
N CYS A 65 3.32 14.05 1.52
CA CYS A 65 2.41 13.46 0.51
C CYS A 65 2.87 13.78 -0.92
N VAL A 66 3.48 14.95 -1.13
CA VAL A 66 4.00 15.38 -2.44
C VAL A 66 5.15 14.49 -2.90
N SER A 67 6.17 14.27 -2.05
CA SER A 67 7.26 13.33 -2.37
C SER A 67 6.73 11.92 -2.68
N PHE A 68 5.77 11.46 -1.88
CA PHE A 68 5.16 10.15 -2.05
C PHE A 68 4.36 10.03 -3.36
N SER A 69 3.66 11.09 -3.76
CA SER A 69 2.90 11.17 -5.01
C SER A 69 3.81 10.94 -6.23
N TYR A 70 5.02 11.50 -6.21
CA TYR A 70 6.02 11.30 -7.25
C TYR A 70 6.57 9.86 -7.23
N LEU A 71 6.89 9.33 -6.05
CA LEU A 71 7.49 8.00 -5.91
C LEU A 71 6.56 6.89 -6.37
N PHE A 72 5.28 6.96 -6.00
CA PHE A 72 4.29 5.95 -6.34
C PHE A 72 3.44 6.28 -7.57
N LYS A 73 3.67 7.44 -8.19
CA LYS A 73 2.87 7.97 -9.33
C LYS A 73 1.38 8.02 -8.99
N VAL A 74 1.06 8.35 -7.75
CA VAL A 74 -0.32 8.46 -7.25
C VAL A 74 -0.65 9.94 -7.14
N SER A 75 -1.71 10.39 -7.81
CA SER A 75 -2.20 11.75 -7.62
C SER A 75 -2.76 11.93 -6.21
N ASN A 76 -2.46 13.07 -5.58
CA ASN A 76 -3.09 13.48 -4.32
C ASN A 76 -4.62 13.55 -4.44
#